data_AF-A0A948SGY0-F1
#
_entry.id   AF-A0A948SGY0-F1
#
_cell.length_a   1.000
_cell.length_b   1.000
_cell.length_c   1.000
_cell.angle_alpha   90.00
_cell.angle_beta   90.00
_cell.angle_gamma   90.00
#
_symmetry.space_group_name_H-M   'P 1'
#
loop_
_entity.id
_entity.type
_entity.pdbx_description
1 polymer ?
#
loop_
_entity_poly.entity_id
_entity_poly.type
_entity_poly.pdbx_seq_one_letter_code
_entity_poly.pdbx_strand_id
1 'polypeptide(L)'
;MLRWLSGSLVVLALTGLAGCGPGAGGGSSEVQLTVTRDFGSRQLISKSVSGLPESETAMRLLGREAKLTTSYGGGFVQSVDGLKGGRQAGNPVDWFYFVNGREAPRGATATRVRPGDSVWWDFRNWGEATNVPAVVGSFPEPFVHGPGTEKRLPVKVECIEVDSDPCRAVSRALAAQDVPVATSAFRSQVAEETIRVLVGQWRQLRDETSILTIEDGPGASGVYARPSASGETIALLDPEGRTVRTLGTGAGLVAATAAGEGPPVWVVSGTDAAGLAAAAAALTPGKLRNRYAVVVEGSRIIAAPQPEGGR
;
A
#
# COMPACT_ATOMS: atom_id res chain seq x y z
N MET A 1 4.14 41.18 77.04
CA MET A 1 3.50 40.23 77.99
C MET A 1 2.19 39.82 77.34
N LEU A 2 1.83 38.58 77.05
CA LEU A 2 2.22 37.26 77.52
C LEU A 2 1.99 36.27 76.35
N ARG A 3 2.82 35.23 76.25
CA ARG A 3 2.64 34.08 75.32
C ARG A 3 1.31 33.35 75.61
N TRP A 4 0.80 32.55 74.68
CA TRP A 4 0.38 31.15 74.91
C TRP A 4 0.32 30.40 73.57
N LEU A 5 0.81 29.16 73.60
CA LEU A 5 0.95 28.22 72.49
C LEU A 5 -0.36 27.47 72.24
N SER A 6 -0.62 27.10 70.98
CA SER A 6 -1.34 25.86 70.65
C SER A 6 -0.94 25.43 69.25
N GLY A 7 -0.17 24.34 69.16
CA GLY A 7 0.15 23.65 67.93
C GLY A 7 -0.85 22.53 67.65
N SER A 8 -1.06 22.22 66.37
CA SER A 8 -1.48 20.94 65.78
C SER A 8 -1.41 21.14 64.25
N LEU A 9 -0.39 20.61 63.57
CA LEU A 9 -0.39 19.33 62.85
C LEU A 9 -1.48 19.25 61.76
N VAL A 10 -1.09 19.04 60.49
CA VAL A 10 -1.61 17.98 59.58
C VAL A 10 -1.27 18.29 58.10
N VAL A 11 -0.42 17.40 57.58
CA VAL A 11 -0.39 16.75 56.25
C VAL A 11 0.00 17.56 55.00
N LEU A 12 1.24 17.28 54.56
CA LEU A 12 1.71 17.36 53.18
C LEU A 12 0.89 16.40 52.30
N ALA A 13 0.27 16.92 51.23
CA ALA A 13 -0.18 16.12 50.10
C ALA A 13 0.74 16.37 48.91
N LEU A 14 1.67 15.44 48.68
CA LEU A 14 2.44 15.32 47.44
C LEU A 14 1.56 14.63 46.39
N THR A 15 0.99 15.40 45.46
CA THR A 15 0.39 14.82 44.25
C THR A 15 1.44 14.76 43.15
N GLY A 16 2.09 13.61 43.03
CA GLY A 16 2.75 13.18 41.80
C GLY A 16 1.71 12.55 40.87
N LEU A 17 1.56 13.10 39.67
CA LEU A 17 0.98 12.40 38.53
C LEU A 17 1.88 12.63 37.32
N ALA A 18 2.98 11.88 37.28
CA ALA A 18 3.56 11.43 36.03
C ALA A 18 2.60 10.37 35.47
N GLY A 19 1.70 10.78 34.59
CA GLY A 19 0.86 9.88 33.80
C GLY A 19 1.42 9.81 32.39
N CYS A 20 2.21 8.77 32.11
CA CYS A 20 2.49 8.32 30.75
C CYS A 20 1.17 8.20 30.00
N GLY A 21 0.99 8.99 28.95
CA GLY A 21 -0.06 8.74 27.97
C GLY A 21 0.19 7.35 27.35
N PRO A 22 -0.81 6.45 27.34
CA PRO A 22 -0.68 5.22 26.59
C PRO A 22 -0.53 5.59 25.11
N GLY A 23 0.61 5.22 24.52
CA GLY A 23 0.75 5.18 23.08
C GLY A 23 -0.39 4.35 22.51
N ALA A 24 -1.08 4.90 21.51
CA ALA A 24 -2.08 4.18 20.74
C ALA A 24 -1.38 3.13 19.86
N GLY A 25 -0.83 2.10 20.51
CA GLY A 25 -0.35 0.86 19.89
C GLY A 25 -1.35 -0.24 20.21
N GLY A 26 -2.58 -0.10 19.70
CA GLY A 26 -3.58 -1.15 19.74
C GLY A 26 -3.73 -1.69 18.32
N GLY A 27 -3.14 -2.84 18.02
CA GLY A 27 -3.43 -3.55 16.78
C GLY A 27 -4.94 -3.68 16.65
N SER A 28 -5.52 -3.12 15.59
CA SER A 28 -6.98 -3.10 15.46
C SER A 28 -7.48 -4.54 15.42
N SER A 29 -8.38 -4.90 16.33
CA SER A 29 -9.09 -6.19 16.26
C SER A 29 -10.06 -6.28 15.08
N GLU A 30 -9.98 -5.34 14.14
CA GLU A 30 -10.89 -5.13 13.03
C GLU A 30 -10.18 -5.45 11.72
N VAL A 31 -10.96 -5.95 10.76
CA VAL A 31 -10.53 -6.11 9.37
C VAL A 31 -11.07 -4.93 8.57
N GLN A 32 -10.21 -4.28 7.80
CA GLN A 32 -10.62 -3.21 6.90
C GLN A 32 -11.11 -3.82 5.59
N LEU A 33 -12.39 -3.60 5.23
CA LEU A 33 -12.94 -3.92 3.93
C LEU A 33 -13.09 -2.64 3.11
N THR A 34 -12.47 -2.60 1.94
CA THR A 34 -12.71 -1.55 0.95
C THR A 34 -13.15 -2.19 -0.37
N VAL A 35 -14.19 -1.63 -0.98
CA VAL A 35 -14.65 -2.02 -2.31
C VAL A 35 -14.63 -0.79 -3.20
N THR A 36 -13.96 -0.86 -4.33
CA THR A 36 -13.84 0.22 -5.30
C THR A 36 -14.14 -0.26 -6.71
N ARG A 37 -14.16 0.69 -7.63
CA ARG A 37 -14.10 0.44 -9.06
C ARG A 37 -13.16 1.41 -9.73
N ASP A 38 -12.79 1.07 -10.96
CA ASP A 38 -11.97 1.85 -11.86
C ASP A 38 -10.60 2.18 -11.21
N PHE A 39 -9.87 1.13 -10.80
CA PHE A 39 -8.54 1.19 -10.21
C PHE A 39 -8.47 2.00 -8.91
N GLY A 40 -9.46 1.81 -8.05
CA GLY A 40 -9.54 2.52 -6.76
C GLY A 40 -10.05 3.96 -6.82
N SER A 41 -10.30 4.50 -8.02
CA SER A 41 -10.70 5.91 -8.19
C SER A 41 -12.10 6.21 -7.64
N ARG A 42 -13.00 5.21 -7.59
CA ARG A 42 -14.34 5.35 -7.03
C ARG A 42 -14.58 4.33 -5.93
N GLN A 43 -14.72 4.81 -4.70
CA GLN A 43 -15.08 3.99 -3.55
C GLN A 43 -16.58 3.68 -3.54
N LEU A 44 -16.91 2.40 -3.34
CA LEU A 44 -18.27 1.87 -3.22
C LEU A 44 -18.59 1.51 -1.77
N ILE A 45 -17.66 0.81 -1.10
CA ILE A 45 -17.78 0.42 0.32
C ILE A 45 -16.46 0.73 1.02
N SER A 46 -16.54 1.17 2.27
CA SER A 46 -15.40 1.21 3.19
C SER A 46 -15.89 0.99 4.62
N LYS A 47 -15.42 -0.08 5.25
CA LYS A 47 -15.87 -0.55 6.56
C LYS A 47 -14.72 -1.13 7.35
N SER A 48 -14.75 -0.92 8.65
CA SER A 48 -13.96 -1.67 9.62
C SER A 48 -14.89 -2.69 10.28
N VAL A 49 -14.55 -3.97 10.19
CA VAL A 49 -15.42 -5.07 10.60
C VAL A 49 -14.78 -5.81 11.77
N SER A 50 -15.48 -5.87 12.90
CA SER A 50 -15.04 -6.51 14.13
C SER A 50 -15.88 -7.75 14.46
N GLY A 51 -15.44 -8.54 15.45
CA GLY A 51 -16.17 -9.72 15.92
C GLY A 51 -16.27 -10.84 14.88
N LEU A 52 -15.29 -10.94 13.98
CA LEU A 52 -15.25 -11.96 12.95
C LEU A 52 -14.80 -13.31 13.55
N PRO A 53 -15.40 -14.44 13.12
CA PRO A 53 -14.94 -15.76 13.54
C PRO A 53 -13.55 -16.05 12.94
N GLU A 54 -12.77 -16.92 13.57
CA GLU A 54 -11.43 -17.32 13.06
C GLU A 54 -11.47 -17.99 11.67
N SER A 55 -12.63 -18.53 11.29
CA SER A 55 -12.87 -19.13 9.98
C SER A 55 -13.30 -18.11 8.91
N GLU A 56 -13.27 -16.81 9.21
CA GLU A 56 -13.69 -15.79 8.27
C GLU A 56 -12.77 -15.75 7.04
N THR A 57 -13.39 -15.55 5.87
CA THR A 57 -12.71 -15.51 4.58
C THR A 57 -13.01 -14.21 3.85
N ALA A 58 -12.18 -13.85 2.87
CA ALA A 58 -12.39 -12.65 2.06
C ALA A 58 -13.77 -12.63 1.39
N MET A 59 -14.26 -13.79 0.93
CA MET A 59 -15.60 -13.94 0.36
C MET A 59 -16.71 -13.69 1.40
N ARG A 60 -16.60 -14.29 2.60
CA ARG A 60 -17.60 -14.11 3.66
C ARG A 60 -17.63 -12.67 4.15
N LEU A 61 -16.45 -12.06 4.31
CA LEU A 61 -16.31 -10.67 4.70
C LEU A 61 -17.03 -9.74 3.72
N LEU A 62 -16.79 -9.93 2.43
CA LEU A 62 -17.48 -9.17 1.38
C LEU A 62 -18.99 -9.40 1.40
N GLY A 63 -19.42 -10.66 1.54
CA GLY A 63 -20.84 -11.05 1.53
C GLY A 63 -21.65 -10.55 2.73
N ARG A 64 -21.00 -10.11 3.81
CA ARG A 64 -21.65 -9.43 4.94
C ARG A 64 -22.07 -8.00 4.59
N GLU A 65 -21.33 -7.36 3.69
CA GLU A 65 -21.49 -5.93 3.38
C GLU A 65 -22.13 -5.69 2.00
N ALA A 66 -22.19 -6.71 1.14
CA ALA A 66 -22.71 -6.59 -0.22
C ALA A 66 -23.43 -7.85 -0.71
N LYS A 67 -24.33 -7.69 -1.68
CA LYS A 67 -25.00 -8.80 -2.36
C LYS A 67 -24.09 -9.38 -3.43
N LEU A 68 -23.80 -10.68 -3.31
CA LEU A 68 -22.87 -11.36 -4.20
C LEU A 68 -23.59 -12.35 -5.13
N THR A 69 -23.12 -12.41 -6.37
CA THR A 69 -23.30 -13.59 -7.21
C THR A 69 -21.94 -14.19 -7.52
N THR A 70 -21.83 -15.52 -7.50
CA THR A 70 -20.56 -16.22 -7.68
C THR A 70 -20.61 -17.18 -8.86
N SER A 71 -19.47 -17.43 -9.48
CA SER A 71 -19.27 -18.43 -10.54
C SER A 71 -18.28 -19.53 -10.10
N TYR A 72 -18.09 -20.55 -10.95
CA TYR A 72 -17.11 -21.64 -10.78
C TYR A 72 -17.15 -22.30 -9.40
N GLY A 73 -18.33 -22.79 -9.00
CA GLY A 73 -18.49 -23.49 -7.71
C GLY A 73 -18.44 -22.56 -6.48
N GLY A 74 -18.54 -21.25 -6.67
CA GLY A 74 -18.65 -20.27 -5.57
C GLY A 74 -17.34 -19.59 -5.18
N GLY A 75 -16.21 -19.97 -5.79
CA GLY A 75 -14.90 -19.42 -5.45
C GLY A 75 -14.60 -18.03 -6.05
N PHE A 76 -15.37 -17.62 -7.05
CA PHE A 76 -15.13 -16.41 -7.84
C PHE A 76 -16.33 -15.48 -7.75
N VAL A 77 -16.07 -14.21 -7.41
CA VAL A 77 -17.10 -13.16 -7.37
C VAL A 77 -17.42 -12.74 -8.80
N GLN A 78 -18.66 -12.97 -9.23
CA GLN A 78 -19.15 -12.55 -10.54
C GLN A 78 -19.83 -11.18 -10.49
N SER A 79 -20.47 -10.83 -9.38
CA SER A 79 -21.00 -9.49 -9.16
C SER A 79 -21.02 -9.11 -7.68
N VAL A 80 -20.93 -7.80 -7.44
CA VAL A 80 -21.13 -7.14 -6.14
C VAL A 80 -22.16 -6.05 -6.35
N ASP A 81 -23.28 -6.13 -5.62
CA ASP A 81 -24.41 -5.19 -5.71
C ASP A 81 -24.87 -4.90 -7.15
N GLY A 82 -24.86 -5.94 -8.00
CA GLY A 82 -25.29 -5.88 -9.40
C GLY A 82 -24.23 -5.38 -10.39
N LEU A 83 -23.07 -4.90 -9.93
CA LEU A 83 -21.95 -4.59 -10.81
C LEU A 83 -21.22 -5.89 -11.16
N LYS A 84 -21.38 -6.33 -12.40
CA LYS A 84 -21.02 -7.68 -12.87
C LYS A 84 -19.78 -7.66 -13.78
N GLY A 85 -18.91 -8.65 -13.62
CA GLY A 85 -17.83 -8.94 -14.57
C GLY A 85 -18.34 -9.28 -15.98
N GLY A 86 -17.50 -9.07 -16.99
CA GLY A 86 -17.83 -9.28 -18.39
C GLY A 86 -17.12 -8.29 -19.30
N ARG A 87 -17.89 -7.55 -20.11
CA ARG A 87 -17.37 -6.50 -21.01
C ARG A 87 -18.09 -5.19 -20.76
N GLN A 88 -17.33 -4.10 -20.61
CA GLN A 88 -17.84 -2.74 -20.49
C GLN A 88 -17.14 -1.85 -21.52
N ALA A 89 -17.90 -1.18 -22.39
CA ALA A 89 -17.36 -0.34 -23.47
C ALA A 89 -16.28 -1.04 -24.34
N GLY A 90 -16.40 -2.36 -24.54
CA GLY A 90 -15.43 -3.15 -25.30
C GLY A 90 -14.22 -3.65 -24.50
N ASN A 91 -14.06 -3.23 -23.25
CA ASN A 91 -12.98 -3.69 -22.38
C ASN A 91 -13.43 -4.86 -21.49
N PRO A 92 -12.58 -5.87 -21.25
CA PRO A 92 -12.89 -6.93 -20.30
C PRO A 92 -12.76 -6.40 -18.87
N VAL A 93 -13.78 -6.63 -18.04
CA VAL A 93 -13.85 -6.12 -16.67
C VAL A 93 -14.20 -7.22 -15.69
N ASP A 94 -13.59 -7.24 -14.50
CA ASP A 94 -13.93 -8.18 -13.44
C ASP A 94 -13.54 -7.67 -12.04
N TRP A 95 -13.91 -8.44 -11.02
CA TRP A 95 -13.56 -8.21 -9.62
C TRP A 95 -12.24 -8.88 -9.26
N PHE A 96 -11.30 -8.07 -8.78
CA PHE A 96 -10.03 -8.52 -8.22
C PHE A 96 -9.96 -8.12 -6.76
N TYR A 97 -9.15 -8.82 -5.97
CA TYR A 97 -8.95 -8.45 -4.59
C TYR A 97 -7.52 -8.62 -4.12
N PHE A 98 -7.18 -7.75 -3.17
CA PHE A 98 -5.90 -7.65 -2.53
C PHE A 98 -6.10 -7.91 -1.04
N VAL A 99 -5.18 -8.64 -0.43
CA VAL A 99 -5.04 -8.66 1.03
C VAL A 99 -3.70 -8.05 1.36
N ASN A 100 -3.71 -7.01 2.19
CA ASN A 100 -2.51 -6.28 2.61
C ASN A 100 -1.62 -5.91 1.40
N GLY A 101 -2.23 -5.40 0.32
CA GLY A 101 -1.54 -4.91 -0.87
C GLY A 101 -1.03 -5.97 -1.83
N ARG A 102 -1.26 -7.26 -1.59
CA ARG A 102 -0.93 -8.36 -2.51
C ARG A 102 -2.19 -8.87 -3.21
N GLU A 103 -2.17 -8.99 -4.53
CA GLU A 103 -3.27 -9.63 -5.24
C GLU A 103 -3.34 -11.10 -4.85
N ALA A 104 -4.52 -11.56 -4.44
CA ALA A 104 -4.65 -12.88 -3.86
C ALA A 104 -4.48 -13.98 -4.92
N PRO A 105 -3.57 -14.96 -4.74
CA PRO A 105 -3.35 -16.03 -5.72
C PRO A 105 -4.39 -17.16 -5.63
N ARG A 106 -5.29 -17.11 -4.63
CA ARG A 106 -6.29 -18.15 -4.35
C ARG A 106 -7.69 -17.56 -4.50
N GLY A 107 -8.71 -18.42 -4.60
CA GLY A 107 -10.10 -17.96 -4.58
C GLY A 107 -10.50 -17.42 -3.20
N ALA A 108 -11.41 -16.45 -3.16
CA ALA A 108 -11.78 -15.71 -1.95
C ALA A 108 -12.47 -16.54 -0.87
N THR A 109 -12.98 -17.73 -1.21
CA THR A 109 -13.50 -18.71 -0.25
C THR A 109 -12.40 -19.44 0.52
N ALA A 110 -11.16 -19.48 0.00
CA ALA A 110 -10.02 -20.13 0.63
C ALA A 110 -9.07 -19.14 1.33
N THR A 111 -9.17 -17.84 1.04
CA THR A 111 -8.38 -16.79 1.69
C THR A 111 -8.97 -16.42 3.05
N ARG A 112 -8.36 -16.87 4.14
CA ARG A 112 -8.75 -16.49 5.50
C ARG A 112 -8.29 -15.08 5.84
N VAL A 113 -9.11 -14.31 6.53
CA VAL A 113 -8.76 -12.95 6.97
C VAL A 113 -8.52 -12.94 8.48
N ARG A 114 -7.60 -12.11 8.95
CA ARG A 114 -7.21 -11.98 10.34
C ARG A 114 -7.43 -10.55 10.82
N PRO A 115 -7.67 -10.34 12.13
CA PRO A 115 -7.69 -8.99 12.70
C PRO A 115 -6.45 -8.20 12.28
N GLY A 116 -6.65 -6.94 11.85
CA GLY A 116 -5.60 -6.07 11.31
C GLY A 116 -5.47 -6.11 9.78
N ASP A 117 -6.01 -7.14 9.10
CA ASP A 117 -5.92 -7.21 7.64
C ASP A 117 -6.70 -6.07 6.95
N SER A 118 -6.16 -5.60 5.82
CA SER A 118 -6.88 -4.79 4.83
C SER A 118 -7.20 -5.64 3.61
N VAL A 119 -8.49 -5.88 3.40
CA VAL A 119 -9.05 -6.55 2.22
C VAL A 119 -9.61 -5.48 1.28
N TRP A 120 -9.03 -5.38 0.09
CA TRP A 120 -9.44 -4.42 -0.92
C TRP A 120 -9.94 -5.15 -2.17
N TRP A 121 -11.21 -4.97 -2.52
CA TRP A 121 -11.81 -5.41 -3.78
C TRP A 121 -11.87 -4.25 -4.77
N ASP A 122 -11.47 -4.47 -6.02
CA ASP A 122 -11.60 -3.47 -7.08
C ASP A 122 -12.21 -4.11 -8.34
N PHE A 123 -13.23 -3.44 -8.88
CA PHE A 123 -13.78 -3.74 -10.20
C PHE A 123 -13.04 -2.97 -11.27
N ARG A 124 -12.31 -3.64 -12.14
CA ARG A 124 -11.39 -2.99 -13.10
C ARG A 124 -11.39 -3.62 -14.48
N ASN A 125 -10.92 -2.83 -15.44
CA ASN A 125 -10.43 -3.34 -16.72
C ASN A 125 -9.17 -4.19 -16.45
N TRP A 126 -9.09 -5.40 -17.00
CA TRP A 126 -7.91 -6.27 -16.88
C TRP A 126 -7.25 -6.57 -18.22
N GLY A 127 -7.71 -5.94 -19.31
CA GLY A 127 -7.23 -6.22 -20.67
C GLY A 127 -5.75 -5.94 -20.89
N GLU A 128 -5.19 -4.94 -20.20
CA GLU A 128 -3.76 -4.63 -20.23
C GLU A 128 -2.96 -5.42 -19.19
N ALA A 129 -3.50 -5.57 -17.98
CA ALA A 129 -2.86 -6.31 -16.90
C ALA A 129 -3.83 -7.34 -16.32
N THR A 130 -3.67 -8.59 -16.73
CA THR A 130 -4.44 -9.73 -16.19
C THR A 130 -4.20 -9.91 -14.69
N ASN A 131 -2.99 -9.60 -14.23
CA ASN A 131 -2.60 -9.63 -12.82
C ASN A 131 -1.88 -8.32 -12.46
N VAL A 132 -2.12 -7.81 -11.26
CA VAL A 132 -1.31 -6.76 -10.63
C VAL A 132 -0.75 -7.34 -9.34
N PRO A 133 0.50 -7.82 -9.33
CA PRO A 133 0.99 -8.62 -8.22
C PRO A 133 0.94 -7.90 -6.86
N ALA A 134 1.18 -6.59 -6.83
CA ALA A 134 1.12 -5.79 -5.62
C ALA A 134 0.66 -4.36 -5.92
N VAL A 135 0.09 -3.69 -4.90
CA VAL A 135 -0.44 -2.32 -4.97
C VAL A 135 0.00 -1.51 -3.76
N VAL A 136 0.12 -0.19 -3.95
CA VAL A 136 0.50 0.72 -2.86
C VAL A 136 -0.67 1.06 -1.94
N GLY A 137 -1.90 0.81 -2.40
CA GLY A 137 -3.14 1.29 -1.79
C GLY A 137 -3.52 0.71 -0.46
N SER A 138 -2.85 -0.35 -0.03
CA SER A 138 -3.02 -0.96 1.28
C SER A 138 -1.92 -0.59 2.27
N PHE A 139 -1.06 0.41 1.99
CA PHE A 139 -0.10 0.91 2.97
C PHE A 139 -0.81 1.32 4.27
N PRO A 140 -0.35 0.90 5.46
CA PRO A 140 0.93 0.21 5.73
C PRO A 140 0.84 -1.32 5.83
N GLU A 141 -0.33 -1.92 5.61
CA GLU A 141 -0.62 -3.30 5.96
C GLU A 141 0.32 -4.38 5.43
N PRO A 142 0.86 -4.32 4.19
CA PRO A 142 1.87 -5.30 3.76
C PRO A 142 3.08 -5.39 4.70
N PHE A 143 3.43 -4.30 5.39
CA PHE A 143 4.58 -4.23 6.29
C PHE A 143 4.24 -4.58 7.76
N VAL A 144 3.00 -4.31 8.18
CA VAL A 144 2.55 -4.51 9.57
C VAL A 144 2.04 -5.93 9.77
N HIS A 145 1.15 -6.39 8.89
CA HIS A 145 0.48 -7.69 9.00
C HIS A 145 0.96 -8.72 7.96
N GLY A 146 1.75 -8.28 6.98
CA GLY A 146 2.32 -9.15 5.94
C GLY A 146 1.45 -9.20 4.67
N PRO A 147 2.06 -9.38 3.49
CA PRO A 147 1.33 -9.38 2.22
C PRO A 147 0.45 -10.62 2.07
N GLY A 148 -0.79 -10.45 1.61
CA GLY A 148 -1.61 -11.53 1.05
C GLY A 148 -2.32 -12.49 2.01
N THR A 149 -2.03 -12.47 3.33
CA THR A 149 -2.48 -13.36 4.45
C THR A 149 -1.37 -14.18 5.13
N GLU A 150 -0.11 -13.92 4.77
CA GLU A 150 1.04 -14.57 5.40
C GLU A 150 1.35 -14.01 6.80
N LYS A 151 2.45 -14.47 7.39
CA LYS A 151 3.03 -13.87 8.59
C LYS A 151 3.68 -12.53 8.21
N ARG A 152 3.87 -11.65 9.19
CA ARG A 152 4.70 -10.47 9.03
C ARG A 152 6.11 -10.87 8.57
N LEU A 153 6.60 -10.21 7.52
CA LEU A 153 7.95 -10.42 6.99
C LEU A 153 8.92 -9.33 7.49
N PRO A 154 10.22 -9.64 7.60
CA PRO A 154 11.25 -8.62 7.72
C PRO A 154 11.14 -7.57 6.62
N VAL A 155 11.45 -6.31 6.96
CA VAL A 155 11.44 -5.19 6.02
C VAL A 155 12.85 -4.61 5.90
N LYS A 156 13.32 -4.51 4.66
CA LYS A 156 14.62 -3.91 4.33
C LYS A 156 14.41 -2.67 3.46
N VAL A 157 14.89 -1.52 3.95
CA VAL A 157 15.00 -0.31 3.14
C VAL A 157 16.39 -0.28 2.54
N GLU A 158 16.46 -0.36 1.22
CA GLU A 158 17.70 -0.36 0.44
C GLU A 158 17.82 0.97 -0.31
N CYS A 159 18.82 1.75 0.05
CA CYS A 159 19.02 3.08 -0.50
C CYS A 159 20.30 3.15 -1.32
N ILE A 160 20.26 3.85 -2.44
CA ILE A 160 21.49 4.21 -3.17
C ILE A 160 22.41 5.03 -2.25
N GLU A 161 21.83 6.01 -1.55
CA GLU A 161 22.52 6.85 -0.55
C GLU A 161 21.85 6.64 0.81
N VAL A 162 22.49 5.87 1.69
CA VAL A 162 21.93 5.45 3.00
C VAL A 162 21.61 6.64 3.91
N ASP A 163 22.49 7.63 3.93
CA ASP A 163 22.35 8.83 4.77
C ASP A 163 21.64 9.99 4.04
N SER A 164 20.91 9.70 2.97
CA SER A 164 20.12 10.71 2.27
C SER A 164 18.80 11.02 2.97
N ASP A 165 18.28 12.24 2.78
CA ASP A 165 16.96 12.63 3.30
C ASP A 165 15.81 11.76 2.79
N PRO A 166 15.74 11.36 1.51
CA PRO A 166 14.71 10.43 1.03
C PRO A 166 14.76 9.07 1.72
N CYS A 167 15.97 8.52 1.94
CA CYS A 167 16.14 7.25 2.65
C CYS A 167 15.60 7.36 4.09
N ARG A 168 16.02 8.40 4.82
CA ARG A 168 15.50 8.69 6.17
C ARG A 168 13.99 8.95 6.20
N ALA A 169 13.43 9.59 5.17
CA ALA A 169 12.00 9.86 5.07
C ALA A 169 11.21 8.55 4.94
N VAL A 170 11.66 7.62 4.07
CA VAL A 170 11.06 6.29 3.91
C VAL A 170 11.13 5.49 5.21
N SER A 171 12.31 5.41 5.84
CA SER A 171 12.48 4.67 7.10
C SER A 171 11.62 5.27 8.22
N ARG A 172 11.51 6.61 8.31
CA ARG A 172 10.62 7.27 9.28
C ARG A 172 9.14 7.02 9.00
N ALA A 173 8.72 7.02 7.74
CA ALA A 173 7.34 6.75 7.36
C ALA A 173 6.91 5.34 7.76
N LEU A 174 7.78 4.34 7.58
CA LEU A 174 7.54 2.97 8.04
C LEU A 174 7.58 2.86 9.57
N ALA A 175 8.57 3.48 10.23
CA ALA A 175 8.67 3.48 11.69
C ALA A 175 7.46 4.16 12.37
N ALA A 176 6.88 5.19 11.74
CA ALA A 176 5.66 5.84 12.21
C ALA A 176 4.41 4.94 12.16
N GLN A 177 4.52 3.76 11.56
CA GLN A 177 3.48 2.72 11.50
C GLN A 177 3.90 1.48 12.29
N ASP A 178 4.84 1.64 13.24
CA ASP A 178 5.37 0.57 14.09
C ASP A 178 6.02 -0.59 13.32
N VAL A 179 6.58 -0.30 12.14
CA VAL A 179 7.35 -1.26 11.35
C VAL A 179 8.84 -1.15 11.72
N PRO A 180 9.42 -2.15 12.41
CA PRO A 180 10.86 -2.32 12.46
C PRO A 180 11.49 -2.39 11.07
N VAL A 181 12.41 -1.47 10.79
CA VAL A 181 13.11 -1.38 9.51
C VAL A 181 14.61 -1.48 9.72
N ALA A 182 15.26 -2.34 8.93
CA ALA A 182 16.70 -2.28 8.74
C ALA A 182 17.01 -1.50 7.45
N THR A 183 17.86 -0.48 7.52
CA THR A 183 18.33 0.26 6.34
C THR A 183 19.67 -0.31 5.88
N SER A 184 19.94 -0.35 4.57
CA SER A 184 21.26 -0.67 4.01
C SER A 184 21.50 0.00 2.66
N ALA A 185 22.74 -0.11 2.18
CA ALA A 185 23.07 0.18 0.80
C ALA A 185 22.26 -0.71 -0.16
N PHE A 186 21.94 -0.16 -1.33
CA PHE A 186 21.30 -0.88 -2.42
C PHE A 186 22.08 -2.12 -2.84
N ARG A 187 21.36 -3.23 -3.09
CA ARG A 187 21.93 -4.56 -3.44
C ARG A 187 22.80 -5.18 -2.35
N SER A 188 22.57 -4.77 -1.10
CA SER A 188 23.06 -5.56 0.03
C SER A 188 22.40 -6.93 0.02
N GLN A 189 23.04 -7.92 0.65
CA GLN A 189 22.42 -9.24 0.80
C GLN A 189 21.11 -9.13 1.59
N VAL A 190 20.06 -9.74 1.05
CA VAL A 190 18.72 -9.80 1.65
C VAL A 190 18.27 -11.25 1.75
N ALA A 191 17.58 -11.62 2.82
CA ALA A 191 16.98 -12.95 2.95
C ALA A 191 15.77 -13.10 2.00
N GLU A 192 15.53 -14.30 1.49
CA GLU A 192 14.49 -14.56 0.46
C GLU A 192 13.08 -14.11 0.88
N GLU A 193 12.68 -14.33 2.15
CA GLU A 193 11.37 -13.89 2.68
C GLU A 193 11.41 -12.47 3.26
N THR A 194 11.87 -11.47 2.49
CA THR A 194 11.98 -10.07 2.95
C THR A 194 11.25 -9.12 2.00
N ILE A 195 10.47 -8.19 2.57
CA ILE A 195 9.91 -7.08 1.80
C ILE A 195 11.02 -6.05 1.60
N ARG A 196 11.36 -5.79 0.34
CA ARG A 196 12.39 -4.81 -0.05
C ARG A 196 11.73 -3.49 -0.42
N VAL A 197 12.26 -2.39 0.07
CA VAL A 197 11.88 -1.02 -0.32
C VAL A 197 13.10 -0.33 -0.91
N LEU A 198 13.11 -0.20 -2.24
CA LEU A 198 14.22 0.36 -2.99
C LEU A 198 14.06 1.89 -3.11
N VAL A 199 15.08 2.63 -2.70
CA VAL A 199 15.05 4.10 -2.64
C VAL A 199 16.23 4.70 -3.42
N GLY A 200 15.93 5.45 -4.47
CA GLY A 200 16.96 6.03 -5.34
C GLY A 200 16.37 6.59 -6.64
N GLN A 201 17.17 7.32 -7.42
CA GLN A 201 16.70 7.77 -8.74
C GLN A 201 16.54 6.57 -9.68
N TRP A 202 15.59 6.63 -10.62
CA TRP A 202 15.27 5.46 -11.46
C TRP A 202 16.49 4.96 -12.22
N ARG A 203 17.28 5.89 -12.79
CA ARG A 203 18.53 5.60 -13.51
C ARG A 203 19.51 4.72 -12.73
N GLN A 204 19.48 4.77 -11.39
CA GLN A 204 20.36 4.03 -10.49
C GLN A 204 19.75 2.69 -10.07
N LEU A 205 18.42 2.63 -9.98
CA LEU A 205 17.69 1.43 -9.55
C LEU A 205 17.44 0.44 -10.69
N ARG A 206 17.33 0.93 -11.94
CA ARG A 206 16.83 0.15 -13.09
C ARG A 206 17.55 -1.16 -13.38
N ASP A 207 18.81 -1.29 -12.98
CA ASP A 207 19.57 -2.53 -13.19
C ASP A 207 19.11 -3.67 -12.24
N GLU A 208 18.27 -3.39 -11.23
CA GLU A 208 17.70 -4.39 -10.33
C GLU A 208 16.62 -5.21 -11.04
N THR A 209 16.91 -6.49 -11.25
CA THR A 209 16.05 -7.41 -12.00
C THR A 209 14.64 -7.53 -11.42
N SER A 210 14.49 -7.43 -10.09
CA SER A 210 13.17 -7.55 -9.44
C SER A 210 12.19 -6.41 -9.76
N ILE A 211 12.66 -5.31 -10.36
CA ILE A 211 11.82 -4.16 -10.73
C ILE A 211 11.98 -3.73 -12.18
N LEU A 212 12.86 -4.39 -12.96
CA LEU A 212 13.12 -4.03 -14.35
C LEU A 212 11.86 -4.12 -15.22
N THR A 213 10.95 -5.05 -14.92
CA THR A 213 9.68 -5.21 -15.64
C THR A 213 8.74 -4.01 -15.54
N ILE A 214 9.00 -3.04 -14.65
CA ILE A 214 8.27 -1.77 -14.62
C ILE A 214 8.53 -0.97 -15.90
N GLU A 215 9.72 -1.08 -16.52
CA GLU A 215 9.99 -0.47 -17.84
C GLU A 215 9.14 -1.11 -18.96
N ASP A 216 8.73 -2.37 -18.78
CA ASP A 216 7.89 -3.11 -19.74
C ASP A 216 6.39 -2.81 -19.60
N GLY A 217 6.00 -2.10 -18.53
CA GLY A 217 4.65 -1.62 -18.31
C GLY A 217 3.74 -2.55 -17.48
N PRO A 218 2.44 -2.24 -17.41
CA PRO A 218 1.51 -2.87 -16.48
C PRO A 218 1.25 -4.35 -16.78
N GLY A 219 1.26 -4.80 -18.04
CA GLY A 219 1.14 -6.22 -18.35
C GLY A 219 2.24 -7.10 -17.74
N ALA A 220 3.45 -6.55 -17.54
CA ALA A 220 4.59 -7.28 -16.98
C ALA A 220 4.79 -7.07 -15.47
N SER A 221 4.41 -5.89 -14.95
CA SER A 221 4.70 -5.49 -13.56
C SER A 221 3.47 -5.19 -12.71
N GLY A 222 2.32 -4.97 -13.33
CA GLY A 222 1.13 -4.40 -12.70
C GLY A 222 1.20 -2.89 -12.41
N VAL A 223 2.30 -2.22 -12.77
CA VAL A 223 2.52 -0.80 -12.51
C VAL A 223 2.12 0.05 -13.71
N TYR A 224 1.13 0.91 -13.53
CA TYR A 224 0.59 1.81 -14.57
C TYR A 224 1.36 3.14 -14.68
N ALA A 225 2.66 3.08 -14.44
CA ALA A 225 3.60 4.17 -14.63
C ALA A 225 4.92 3.57 -15.12
N ARG A 226 5.48 4.14 -16.19
CA ARG A 226 6.67 3.62 -16.86
C ARG A 226 7.78 4.67 -16.87
N PRO A 227 8.76 4.56 -15.97
CA PRO A 227 10.00 5.33 -16.08
C PRO A 227 10.73 5.02 -17.39
N SER A 228 11.40 6.02 -17.98
CA SER A 228 12.27 5.78 -19.13
C SER A 228 13.58 5.11 -18.71
N ALA A 229 14.23 4.41 -19.64
CA ALA A 229 15.55 3.82 -19.43
C ALA A 229 16.62 4.85 -19.00
N SER A 230 16.52 6.11 -19.47
CA SER A 230 17.39 7.19 -19.01
C SER A 230 17.13 7.61 -17.55
N GLY A 231 15.96 7.25 -17.01
CA GLY A 231 15.44 7.68 -15.72
C GLY A 231 15.04 9.15 -15.69
N GLU A 232 14.99 9.85 -16.82
CA GLU A 232 14.68 11.29 -16.87
C GLU A 232 13.19 11.59 -16.95
N THR A 233 12.37 10.58 -17.31
CA THR A 233 10.93 10.75 -17.44
C THR A 233 10.15 9.59 -16.84
N ILE A 234 8.90 9.86 -16.46
CA ILE A 234 7.90 8.85 -16.06
C ILE A 234 6.67 9.04 -16.94
N ALA A 235 6.35 8.06 -17.76
CA ALA A 235 5.08 7.99 -18.50
C ALA A 235 3.98 7.50 -17.56
N LEU A 236 2.94 8.30 -17.39
CA LEU A 236 1.71 7.95 -16.68
C LEU A 236 0.73 7.31 -17.66
N LEU A 237 0.23 6.13 -17.30
CA LEU A 237 -0.56 5.29 -18.20
C LEU A 237 -2.05 5.30 -17.82
N ASP A 238 -2.91 5.10 -18.81
CA ASP A 238 -4.33 4.83 -18.63
C ASP A 238 -4.59 3.34 -18.34
N PRO A 239 -5.84 2.94 -18.02
CA PRO A 239 -6.21 1.53 -17.83
C PRO A 239 -5.88 0.59 -18.99
N GLU A 240 -5.73 1.12 -20.20
CA GLU A 240 -5.37 0.40 -21.43
C GLU A 240 -3.85 0.42 -21.71
N GLY A 241 -3.03 0.91 -20.77
CA GLY A 241 -1.57 0.94 -20.89
C GLY A 241 -1.04 2.04 -21.81
N ARG A 242 -1.89 2.92 -22.32
CA ARG A 242 -1.49 4.03 -23.19
C ARG A 242 -0.98 5.19 -22.36
N THR A 243 0.07 5.85 -22.86
CA THR A 243 0.62 7.05 -22.22
C THR A 243 -0.37 8.20 -22.31
N VAL A 244 -0.86 8.68 -21.17
CA VAL A 244 -1.70 9.89 -21.07
C VAL A 244 -0.83 11.12 -20.94
N ARG A 245 0.27 11.02 -20.18
CA ARG A 245 1.18 12.12 -19.90
C ARG A 245 2.59 11.59 -19.64
N THR A 246 3.59 12.34 -20.06
CA THR A 246 4.99 12.08 -19.70
C THR A 246 5.48 13.21 -18.80
N LEU A 247 5.99 12.86 -17.62
CA LEU A 247 6.53 13.78 -16.63
C LEU A 247 8.04 13.74 -16.67
N GLY A 248 8.70 14.89 -16.52
CA GLY A 248 10.16 15.04 -16.55
C GLY A 248 10.76 15.34 -15.18
N THR A 249 11.58 16.39 -15.11
CA THR A 249 12.21 16.93 -13.89
C THR A 249 11.21 17.07 -12.73
N GLY A 250 11.61 16.65 -11.53
CA GLY A 250 10.82 16.71 -10.31
C GLY A 250 9.72 15.66 -10.18
N ALA A 251 9.64 14.70 -11.11
CA ALA A 251 8.66 13.62 -11.04
C ALA A 251 9.13 12.47 -10.13
N GLY A 252 8.23 11.98 -9.28
CA GLY A 252 8.46 10.88 -8.35
C GLY A 252 7.54 9.68 -8.63
N LEU A 253 7.94 8.48 -8.20
CA LEU A 253 7.17 7.24 -8.30
C LEU A 253 7.18 6.50 -6.97
N VAL A 254 6.00 6.11 -6.50
CA VAL A 254 5.82 5.09 -5.46
C VAL A 254 5.02 3.95 -6.09
N ALA A 255 5.64 2.78 -6.20
CA ALA A 255 5.05 1.61 -6.81
C ALA A 255 5.40 0.34 -6.03
N ALA A 256 4.64 -0.72 -6.24
CA ALA A 256 4.93 -2.05 -5.75
C ALA A 256 4.72 -3.06 -6.87
N THR A 257 5.56 -4.09 -6.93
CA THR A 257 5.41 -5.22 -7.84
C THR A 257 5.92 -6.48 -7.15
N ALA A 258 5.74 -7.65 -7.76
CA ALA A 258 6.28 -8.91 -7.24
C ALA A 258 6.58 -9.87 -8.40
N ALA A 259 7.63 -10.67 -8.24
CA ALA A 259 7.95 -11.76 -9.15
C ALA A 259 7.33 -13.07 -8.62
N GLY A 260 6.45 -13.68 -9.42
CA GLY A 260 5.78 -14.93 -9.05
C GLY A 260 5.02 -14.81 -7.72
N GLU A 261 5.26 -15.75 -6.79
CA GLU A 261 4.66 -15.77 -5.45
C GLU A 261 5.53 -15.09 -4.37
N GLY A 262 6.77 -14.67 -4.70
CA GLY A 262 7.69 -14.07 -3.72
C GLY A 262 7.22 -12.73 -3.15
N PRO A 263 7.86 -12.22 -2.07
CA PRO A 263 7.47 -10.96 -1.43
C PRO A 263 7.45 -9.77 -2.39
N PRO A 264 6.56 -8.79 -2.18
CA PRO A 264 6.54 -7.60 -3.03
C PRO A 264 7.81 -6.77 -2.84
N VAL A 265 8.27 -6.18 -3.93
CA VAL A 265 9.31 -5.15 -3.95
C VAL A 265 8.63 -3.81 -4.15
N TRP A 266 8.91 -2.89 -3.24
CA TRP A 266 8.45 -1.50 -3.31
C TRP A 266 9.55 -0.63 -3.88
N VAL A 267 9.15 0.34 -4.70
CA VAL A 267 10.04 1.33 -5.29
C VAL A 267 9.57 2.71 -4.86
N VAL A 268 10.49 3.48 -4.29
CA VAL A 268 10.35 4.92 -4.04
C VAL A 268 11.44 5.61 -4.85
N SER A 269 11.06 6.16 -6.00
CA SER A 269 12.00 6.66 -7.00
C SER A 269 11.61 8.03 -7.53
N GLY A 270 12.49 8.61 -8.35
CA GLY A 270 12.22 9.86 -9.06
C GLY A 270 13.18 10.06 -10.23
N THR A 271 12.84 11.04 -11.06
CA THR A 271 13.63 11.41 -12.24
C THR A 271 14.91 12.17 -11.89
N ASP A 272 14.87 12.83 -10.73
CA ASP A 272 15.97 13.54 -10.08
C ASP A 272 15.82 13.49 -8.54
N ALA A 273 16.68 14.22 -7.84
CA ALA A 273 16.65 14.30 -6.38
C ALA A 273 15.35 14.92 -5.83
N ALA A 274 14.76 15.89 -6.54
CA ALA A 274 13.53 16.54 -6.10
C ALA A 274 12.33 15.59 -6.24
N GLY A 275 12.24 14.87 -7.37
CA GLY A 275 11.24 13.84 -7.59
C GLY A 275 11.35 12.68 -6.59
N LEU A 276 12.57 12.23 -6.29
CA LEU A 276 12.82 11.20 -5.27
C LEU A 276 12.37 11.66 -3.87
N ALA A 277 12.70 12.90 -3.49
CA ALA A 277 12.25 13.46 -2.21
C ALA A 277 10.72 13.58 -2.14
N ALA A 278 10.07 13.98 -3.24
CA ALA A 278 8.62 14.08 -3.33
C ALA A 278 7.93 12.71 -3.21
N ALA A 279 8.48 11.67 -3.86
CA ALA A 279 8.01 10.29 -3.73
C ALA A 279 8.17 9.75 -2.30
N ALA A 280 9.32 9.99 -1.67
CA ALA A 280 9.55 9.58 -0.27
C ALA A 280 8.55 10.27 0.69
N ALA A 281 8.25 11.54 0.47
CA ALA A 281 7.22 12.27 1.23
C ALA A 281 5.78 11.83 0.91
N ALA A 282 5.56 11.06 -0.17
CA ALA A 282 4.26 10.52 -0.52
C ALA A 282 3.93 9.20 0.18
N LEU A 283 4.92 8.53 0.78
CA LEU A 283 4.77 7.25 1.49
C LEU A 283 4.00 7.41 2.81
N THR A 284 2.68 7.61 2.73
CA THR A 284 1.79 7.78 3.88
C THR A 284 0.44 7.09 3.60
N PRO A 285 -0.30 6.64 4.62
CA PRO A 285 -1.57 5.94 4.39
C PRO A 285 -2.55 6.77 3.57
N GLY A 286 -2.72 8.05 3.90
CA GLY A 286 -3.69 8.92 3.22
C GLY A 286 -3.37 9.20 1.75
N LYS A 287 -2.09 9.34 1.38
CA LYS A 287 -1.70 9.63 -0.01
C LYS A 287 -1.72 8.39 -0.91
N LEU A 288 -1.53 7.21 -0.33
CA LEU A 288 -1.48 5.96 -1.08
C LEU A 288 -2.83 5.25 -1.16
N ARG A 289 -3.74 5.49 -0.20
CA ARG A 289 -5.03 4.80 -0.08
C ARG A 289 -5.74 4.61 -1.42
N ASN A 290 -6.12 3.36 -1.70
CA ASN A 290 -6.84 2.95 -2.90
C ASN A 290 -6.12 3.34 -4.22
N ARG A 291 -4.79 3.28 -4.24
CA ARG A 291 -3.98 3.50 -5.44
C ARG A 291 -3.21 2.25 -5.81
N TYR A 292 -3.15 1.96 -7.10
CA TYR A 292 -2.33 0.90 -7.65
C TYR A 292 -0.84 1.26 -7.56
N ALA A 293 -0.51 2.42 -8.13
CA ALA A 293 0.74 3.14 -7.91
C ALA A 293 0.45 4.64 -7.79
N VAL A 294 1.46 5.41 -7.36
CA VAL A 294 1.39 6.86 -7.27
C VAL A 294 2.55 7.49 -8.02
N VAL A 295 2.23 8.45 -8.87
CA VAL A 295 3.21 9.35 -9.48
C VAL A 295 3.07 10.72 -8.82
N VAL A 296 4.19 11.36 -8.52
CA VAL A 296 4.24 12.65 -7.85
C VAL A 296 4.79 13.70 -8.80
N GLU A 297 4.17 14.87 -8.83
CA GLU A 297 4.67 16.05 -9.55
C GLU A 297 4.61 17.25 -8.61
N GLY A 298 5.78 17.69 -8.10
CA GLY A 298 5.83 18.66 -7.01
C GLY A 298 5.10 18.16 -5.76
N SER A 299 4.03 18.84 -5.34
CA SER A 299 3.18 18.41 -4.20
C SER A 299 1.98 17.55 -4.63
N ARG A 300 1.75 17.39 -5.92
CA ARG A 300 0.57 16.73 -6.47
C ARG A 300 0.74 15.22 -6.46
N ILE A 301 -0.25 14.51 -5.89
CA ILE A 301 -0.32 13.05 -5.87
C ILE A 301 -1.25 12.58 -6.99
N ILE A 302 -0.70 11.87 -7.97
CA ILE A 302 -1.43 11.40 -9.16
C ILE A 302 -1.59 9.89 -9.07
N ALA A 303 -2.80 9.39 -9.26
CA ALA A 303 -3.07 7.96 -9.33
C ALA A 303 -2.51 7.39 -10.64
N ALA A 304 -1.92 6.21 -10.57
CA ALA A 304 -1.57 5.40 -11.72
C ALA A 304 -2.33 4.07 -11.59
N PRO A 305 -3.22 3.70 -12.53
CA PRO A 305 -3.51 4.40 -13.79
C PRO A 305 -4.30 5.71 -13.62
N GLN A 306 -4.21 6.57 -14.62
CA GLN A 306 -5.02 7.78 -14.75
C GLN A 306 -6.08 7.56 -15.84
N PRO A 307 -7.39 7.53 -15.51
CA PRO A 307 -8.44 7.44 -16.51
C PRO A 307 -8.37 8.62 -17.49
N GLU A 308 -8.70 8.39 -18.77
CA GLU A 308 -8.82 9.46 -19.76
C GLU A 308 -9.76 10.57 -19.24
N GLY A 309 -9.27 11.82 -19.23
CA GLY A 309 -10.04 12.99 -18.78
C GLY A 309 -9.97 13.32 -17.27
N GLY A 310 -9.28 12.51 -16.45
CA GLY A 310 -9.03 12.82 -15.05
C GLY A 310 -8.05 13.99 -14.90
N ARG A 311 -8.49 15.13 -14.38
CA ARG A 311 -7.64 16.32 -14.17
C ARG A 311 -6.71 16.22 -13.00
#